data_AF-A0A918EZB7-F1
#
_entry.id   AF-A0A918EZB7-F1
#
_cell.length_a   1.000
_cell.length_b   1.000
_cell.length_c   1.000
_cell.angle_alpha   90.00
_cell.angle_beta   90.00
_cell.angle_gamma   90.00
#
_symmetry.space_group_name_H-M   'P 1'
#
loop_
_entity.id
_entity.type
_entity.pdbx_description
1 polymer ?
#
loop_
_entity_poly.entity_id
_entity_poly.type
_entity_poly.pdbx_seq_one_letter_code
_entity_poly.pdbx_strand_id
1 'polypeptide(L)'
;MLIFADLVDDRAQCIYARAMSGAVRRLRQLGRSLVRLFWAMDRALGGDRPPTRAQRYAALHPLRVGLVAGAIATGAFALVALTSRTHPTDIALVLLVGVMMGAIFALTARGERARQTRLRQRKIWNDS
;
A
#
# COMPACT_ATOMS: atom_id res chain seq x y z
N MET A 1 -16.85 14.75 45.58
CA MET A 1 -16.04 13.62 45.03
C MET A 1 -16.31 13.35 43.55
N LEU A 2 -17.52 13.58 43.03
CA LEU A 2 -17.86 13.41 41.61
C LEU A 2 -17.13 14.35 40.63
N ILE A 3 -16.86 15.60 41.01
CA ILE A 3 -16.17 16.60 40.15
C ILE A 3 -14.72 16.17 39.81
N PHE A 4 -14.08 15.40 40.68
CA PHE A 4 -12.69 14.97 40.48
C PHE A 4 -12.60 13.80 39.47
N ALA A 5 -13.65 12.99 39.34
CA ALA A 5 -13.71 11.88 38.39
C ALA A 5 -13.91 12.39 36.95
N ASP A 6 -14.82 13.34 36.74
CA ASP A 6 -15.03 13.97 35.42
C ASP A 6 -13.79 14.73 34.94
N LEU A 7 -13.09 15.42 35.85
CA LEU A 7 -11.88 16.16 35.49
C LEU A 7 -10.69 15.25 35.12
N VAL A 8 -10.64 14.03 35.68
CA VAL A 8 -9.60 13.04 35.36
C VAL A 8 -9.90 12.37 34.01
N ASP A 9 -11.16 12.09 33.70
CA ASP A 9 -11.56 11.47 32.43
C ASP A 9 -11.37 12.44 31.24
N ASP A 10 -11.70 13.72 31.41
CA ASP A 10 -11.53 14.74 30.37
C ASP A 10 -10.04 15.01 30.05
N ARG A 11 -9.17 14.98 31.06
CA ARG A 11 -7.72 15.07 30.85
C ARG A 11 -7.16 13.83 30.15
N ALA A 12 -7.65 12.63 30.48
CA ALA A 12 -7.23 11.40 29.80
C ALA A 12 -7.61 11.44 28.31
N GLN A 13 -8.86 11.79 27.98
CA GLN A 13 -9.32 11.93 26.60
C GLN A 13 -8.50 12.96 25.81
N CYS A 14 -8.17 14.11 26.43
CA CYS A 14 -7.36 15.13 25.79
C CYS A 14 -5.91 14.66 25.51
N ILE A 15 -5.32 13.86 26.40
CA ILE A 15 -3.98 13.26 26.20
C ILE A 15 -4.01 12.23 25.07
N TYR A 16 -5.01 11.34 25.04
CA TYR A 16 -5.17 10.36 23.97
C TYR A 16 -5.39 11.01 22.60
N ALA A 17 -6.26 12.02 22.52
CA ALA A 17 -6.51 12.75 21.27
C ALA A 17 -5.25 13.47 20.76
N ARG A 18 -4.46 14.07 21.65
CA ARG A 18 -3.21 14.75 21.29
C ARG A 18 -2.13 13.75 20.85
N ALA A 19 -2.00 12.62 21.52
CA ALA A 19 -1.08 11.53 21.14
C ALA A 19 -1.46 10.95 19.76
N MET A 20 -2.74 10.68 19.54
CA MET A 20 -3.26 10.14 18.28
C MET A 20 -3.07 11.13 17.11
N SER A 21 -3.32 12.43 17.33
CA SER A 21 -3.03 13.47 16.33
C SER A 21 -1.53 13.57 15.99
N GLY A 22 -0.64 13.33 16.95
CA GLY A 22 0.80 13.27 16.76
C GLY A 22 1.20 12.08 15.89
N ALA A 23 0.70 10.89 16.21
CA ALA A 23 0.96 9.66 15.47
C ALA A 23 0.45 9.75 14.01
N VAL A 24 -0.78 10.24 13.81
CA VAL A 24 -1.37 10.42 12.47
C VAL A 24 -0.56 11.41 11.62
N ARG A 25 -0.06 12.50 12.22
CA ARG A 25 0.82 13.45 11.53
C ARG A 25 2.14 12.81 11.11
N ARG A 26 2.77 12.01 11.98
CA ARG A 26 4.02 11.29 11.65
C ARG A 26 3.79 10.27 10.53
N LEU A 27 2.71 9.50 10.59
CA LEU A 27 2.35 8.55 9.52
C LEU A 27 2.11 9.27 8.18
N ARG A 28 1.41 10.41 8.18
CA ARG A 28 1.24 11.23 6.97
C ARG A 28 2.56 11.80 6.45
N GLN A 29 3.49 12.17 7.33
CA GLN A 29 4.79 12.70 6.94
C GLN A 29 5.69 11.61 6.36
N LEU A 30 5.71 10.42 6.96
CA LEU A 30 6.37 9.23 6.42
C LEU A 30 5.79 8.87 5.05
N GLY A 31 4.46 8.84 4.92
CA GLY A 31 3.79 8.62 3.63
C GLY A 31 4.22 9.62 2.56
N ARG A 32 4.29 10.92 2.89
CA ARG A 32 4.78 11.96 1.97
C ARG A 32 6.25 11.77 1.58
N SER A 33 7.10 11.35 2.50
CA SER A 33 8.52 11.07 2.19
C SER A 33 8.69 9.84 1.30
N LEU A 34 7.95 8.76 1.57
CA LEU A 34 7.95 7.56 0.73
C LEU A 34 7.46 7.86 -0.69
N VAL A 35 6.38 8.65 -0.82
CA VAL A 35 5.87 9.08 -2.13
C VAL A 35 6.92 9.89 -2.89
N ARG A 36 7.63 10.82 -2.22
CA ARG A 36 8.70 11.60 -2.86
C ARG A 36 9.87 10.72 -3.31
N LEU A 37 10.30 9.78 -2.48
CA LEU A 37 11.35 8.82 -2.83
C LEU A 37 10.94 7.96 -4.02
N PHE A 38 9.72 7.43 -4.01
CA PHE A 38 9.15 6.67 -5.12
C PHE A 38 9.21 7.48 -6.43
N TRP A 39 8.74 8.73 -6.43
CA TRP A 39 8.79 9.57 -7.63
C TRP A 39 10.18 10.02 -8.05
N ALA A 40 11.15 10.05 -7.13
CA ALA A 40 12.54 10.29 -7.47
C ALA A 40 13.14 9.07 -8.17
N MET A 41 12.90 7.86 -7.64
CA MET A 41 13.32 6.61 -8.26
C MET A 41 12.65 6.38 -9.61
N ASP A 42 11.33 6.61 -9.71
CA ASP A 42 10.57 6.51 -10.97
C ASP A 42 11.17 7.40 -12.06
N ARG A 43 11.49 8.65 -11.73
CA ARG A 43 12.17 9.57 -12.66
C ARG A 43 13.57 9.06 -13.06
N ALA A 44 14.36 8.57 -12.11
CA ALA A 44 15.68 8.03 -12.38
C ALA A 44 15.64 6.78 -13.29
N LEU A 45 14.58 5.96 -13.18
CA LEU A 45 14.36 4.76 -13.98
C LEU A 45 13.72 5.04 -15.35
N GLY A 46 13.55 6.31 -15.73
CA GLY A 46 12.97 6.69 -17.02
C GLY A 46 11.44 6.72 -17.01
N GLY A 47 10.84 7.14 -15.89
CA GLY A 47 9.40 7.29 -15.70
C GLY A 47 8.69 8.19 -16.71
N ASP A 48 9.42 8.94 -17.54
CA ASP A 48 8.86 9.75 -18.63
C ASP A 48 8.61 8.96 -19.94
N ARG A 49 8.91 7.65 -19.97
CA ARG A 49 8.61 6.77 -21.12
C ARG A 49 7.10 6.48 -21.27
N PRO A 50 6.58 6.27 -22.49
CA PRO A 50 5.18 5.91 -22.69
C PRO A 50 4.84 4.57 -22.01
N PRO A 51 3.64 4.43 -21.41
CA PRO A 51 3.26 3.23 -20.67
C PRO A 51 2.99 2.04 -21.59
N THR A 52 3.45 0.87 -21.19
CA THR A 52 3.21 -0.40 -21.90
C THR A 52 1.76 -0.87 -21.72
N ARG A 53 1.28 -1.79 -22.57
CA ARG A 53 -0.10 -2.33 -22.48
C ARG A 53 -0.40 -2.94 -21.11
N ALA A 54 0.54 -3.68 -20.53
CA ALA A 54 0.41 -4.26 -19.19
C ALA A 54 0.31 -3.19 -18.10
N GLN A 55 1.11 -2.12 -18.20
CA GLN A 55 1.06 -0.99 -17.26
C GLN A 55 -0.27 -0.23 -17.34
N ARG A 56 -0.81 -0.03 -18.55
CA ARG A 56 -2.16 0.55 -18.74
C ARG A 56 -3.23 -0.31 -18.08
N TYR A 57 -3.21 -1.62 -18.32
CA TYR A 57 -4.13 -2.55 -17.69
C TYR A 57 -4.03 -2.52 -16.16
N ALA A 58 -2.81 -2.52 -15.63
CA ALA A 58 -2.58 -2.46 -14.19
C ALA A 58 -3.14 -1.17 -13.57
N ALA A 59 -2.91 -0.02 -14.20
CA ALA A 59 -3.45 1.26 -13.75
C ALA A 59 -4.99 1.31 -13.71
N LEU A 60 -5.65 0.62 -14.64
CA LEU A 60 -7.12 0.57 -14.70
C LEU A 60 -7.72 -0.37 -13.64
N HIS A 61 -6.99 -1.42 -13.25
CA HIS A 61 -7.51 -2.45 -12.36
C HIS A 61 -6.58 -2.78 -11.17
N PRO A 62 -6.24 -1.81 -10.30
CA PRO A 62 -5.29 -2.02 -9.22
C PRO A 62 -5.72 -3.11 -8.23
N LEU A 63 -7.02 -3.21 -7.94
CA LEU A 63 -7.55 -4.26 -7.07
C LEU A 63 -7.49 -5.64 -7.72
N ARG A 64 -7.78 -5.76 -9.03
CA ARG A 64 -7.71 -7.05 -9.73
C ARG A 64 -6.27 -7.54 -9.81
N VAL A 65 -5.33 -6.65 -10.14
CA VAL A 65 -3.90 -6.99 -10.18
C VAL A 65 -3.40 -7.41 -8.80
N GLY A 66 -3.76 -6.68 -7.74
CA GLY A 66 -3.42 -7.05 -6.37
C GLY A 66 -4.01 -8.40 -5.96
N LEU A 67 -5.29 -8.64 -6.23
CA LEU A 67 -5.95 -9.92 -5.89
C LEU A 67 -5.34 -11.09 -6.64
N VAL A 68 -5.09 -10.96 -7.95
CA VAL A 68 -4.49 -12.02 -8.76
C VAL A 68 -3.06 -12.31 -8.29
N ALA A 69 -2.24 -11.28 -8.07
CA ALA A 69 -0.87 -11.45 -7.57
C ALA A 69 -0.86 -12.09 -6.17
N GLY A 70 -1.73 -11.62 -5.28
CA GLY A 70 -1.89 -12.19 -3.94
C GLY A 70 -2.32 -13.65 -3.98
N ALA A 71 -3.32 -13.99 -4.80
CA ALA A 71 -3.79 -15.37 -4.97
C ALA A 71 -2.70 -16.30 -5.53
N ILE A 72 -1.93 -15.83 -6.52
CA ILE A 72 -0.79 -16.58 -7.08
C ILE A 72 0.27 -16.81 -6.00
N ALA A 73 0.63 -15.77 -5.24
CA ALA A 73 1.60 -15.88 -4.16
C ALA A 73 1.12 -16.85 -3.07
N THR A 74 -0.12 -16.71 -2.59
CA THR A 74 -0.71 -17.62 -1.62
C THR A 74 -0.68 -19.06 -2.13
N GLY A 75 -1.09 -19.30 -3.38
CA GLY A 75 -1.10 -20.64 -3.98
C GLY A 75 0.31 -21.25 -4.07
N ALA A 76 1.29 -20.47 -4.55
CA ALA A 76 2.68 -20.93 -4.66
C ALA A 76 3.27 -21.28 -3.28
N PHE A 77 3.07 -20.43 -2.28
CA PHE A 77 3.56 -20.68 -0.93
C PHE A 77 2.79 -21.81 -0.22
N ALA A 78 1.48 -21.95 -0.48
CA ALA A 78 0.70 -23.08 0.02
C ALA A 78 1.20 -24.41 -0.54
N LEU A 79 1.55 -24.48 -1.84
CA LEU A 79 2.13 -25.68 -2.44
C LEU A 79 3.45 -26.07 -1.77
N VAL A 80 4.33 -25.10 -1.49
CA VAL A 80 5.59 -25.34 -0.76
C VAL A 80 5.34 -25.77 0.69
N ALA A 81 4.33 -25.17 1.35
CA ALA A 81 3.97 -25.55 2.70
C ALA A 81 3.45 -27.00 2.75
N LEU A 82 2.60 -27.40 1.80
CA LEU A 82 1.99 -28.74 1.73
C LEU A 82 3.00 -29.87 1.51
N THR A 83 4.15 -29.60 0.89
CA THR A 83 5.23 -30.59 0.74
C THR A 83 6.09 -30.74 1.99
N SER A 84 5.98 -29.79 2.92
CA SER A 84 6.61 -29.81 4.23
C SER A 84 5.59 -30.32 5.27
N ARG A 85 6.01 -30.98 6.36
CA ARG A 85 5.07 -31.30 7.45
C ARG A 85 4.52 -29.98 7.99
N THR A 86 3.27 -29.68 7.67
CA THR A 86 2.65 -28.37 7.92
C THR A 86 2.38 -28.16 9.40
N HIS A 87 2.97 -27.11 9.96
CA HIS A 87 2.58 -26.55 11.24
C HIS A 87 1.46 -25.50 11.02
N PRO A 88 0.55 -25.31 11.98
CA PRO A 88 -0.52 -24.31 11.86
C PRO A 88 0.01 -22.87 11.67
N THR A 89 1.24 -22.58 12.10
CA THR A 89 1.95 -21.32 11.86
C THR A 89 2.24 -21.07 10.39
N ASP A 90 2.39 -22.12 9.58
CA ASP A 90 2.73 -22.02 8.17
C ASP A 90 1.56 -21.47 7.37
N ILE A 91 0.33 -21.81 7.77
CA ILE A 91 -0.91 -21.30 7.15
C ILE A 91 -1.00 -19.78 7.35
N ALA A 92 -0.75 -19.30 8.58
CA ALA A 92 -0.77 -17.88 8.88
C ALA A 92 0.30 -17.12 8.08
N LEU A 93 1.50 -17.71 7.95
CA LEU A 93 2.60 -17.13 7.19
C LEU A 93 2.28 -17.06 5.68
N VAL A 94 1.71 -18.13 5.11
CA VAL A 94 1.28 -18.18 3.69
C VAL A 94 0.25 -17.08 3.41
N LEU A 95 -0.77 -16.94 4.27
CA LEU A 95 -1.78 -15.89 4.13
C LEU A 95 -1.18 -14.48 4.25
N LEU A 96 -0.29 -14.27 5.23
CA LEU A 96 0.38 -12.99 5.41
C LEU A 96 1.20 -12.61 4.17
N VAL A 97 1.97 -13.54 3.60
CA VAL A 97 2.75 -13.32 2.38
C VAL A 97 1.83 -12.98 1.20
N GLY A 98 0.73 -13.72 1.03
CA GLY A 98 -0.26 -13.46 -0.01
C GLY A 98 -0.88 -12.07 0.07
N VAL A 99 -1.31 -11.67 1.27
CA VAL A 99 -1.89 -10.33 1.52
C VAL A 99 -0.85 -9.24 1.28
N MET A 100 0.38 -9.42 1.78
CA MET A 100 1.48 -8.48 1.58
C MET A 100 1.79 -8.29 0.09
N MET A 101 1.90 -9.37 -0.68
CA MET A 101 2.14 -9.28 -2.12
C MET A 101 0.97 -8.62 -2.84
N GLY A 102 -0.27 -9.01 -2.54
CA GLY A 102 -1.44 -8.36 -3.14
C GLY A 102 -1.49 -6.86 -2.86
N ALA A 103 -1.13 -6.44 -1.64
CA ALA A 103 -1.03 -5.04 -1.27
C ALA A 103 0.08 -4.30 -2.05
N ILE A 104 1.27 -4.88 -2.18
CA ILE A 104 2.38 -4.31 -2.95
C ILE A 104 1.97 -4.09 -4.41
N PHE A 105 1.37 -5.10 -5.04
CA PHE A 105 0.94 -5.01 -6.44
C PHE A 105 -0.21 -4.00 -6.63
N ALA A 106 -1.18 -3.95 -5.72
CA ALA A 106 -2.25 -2.96 -5.76
C ALA A 106 -1.74 -1.52 -5.59
N LEU A 107 -0.77 -1.31 -4.69
CA LEU A 107 -0.12 -0.02 -4.48
C LEU A 107 0.70 0.40 -5.70
N THR A 108 1.46 -0.54 -6.29
CA THR A 108 2.24 -0.31 -7.51
C THR A 108 1.33 0.09 -8.67
N ALA A 109 0.22 -0.63 -8.87
CA ALA A 109 -0.78 -0.32 -9.88
C ALA A 109 -1.43 1.06 -9.65
N ARG A 110 -1.69 1.45 -8.39
CA ARG A 110 -2.13 2.81 -8.05
C ARG A 110 -1.07 3.86 -8.38
N GLY A 111 0.20 3.58 -8.09
CA GLY A 111 1.33 4.43 -8.46
C GLY A 111 1.40 4.65 -9.97
N GLU A 112 1.26 3.57 -10.74
CA GLU A 112 1.22 3.62 -12.21
C GLU A 112 0.04 4.44 -12.74
N ARG A 113 -1.13 4.39 -12.10
CA ARG A 113 -2.26 5.28 -12.44
C ARG A 113 -1.94 6.75 -12.21
N ALA A 114 -1.27 7.07 -11.10
CA ALA A 114 -0.82 8.45 -10.83
C ALA A 114 0.23 8.90 -11.85
N ARG A 115 1.15 8.00 -12.25
CA ARG A 115 2.13 8.23 -13.32
C ARG A 115 1.48 8.54 -14.65
N GLN A 116 0.51 7.72 -15.08
CA GLN A 116 -0.23 7.96 -16.32
C GLN A 116 -0.99 9.29 -16.28
N THR A 117 -1.58 9.65 -15.14
CA THR A 117 -2.26 10.94 -14.97
C THR A 117 -1.29 12.11 -15.13
N ARG A 118 -0.10 12.02 -14.54
CA ARG A 118 0.97 13.02 -14.68
C ARG A 118 1.46 13.13 -16.13
N LEU A 119 1.63 12.01 -16.84
CA LEU A 119 2.05 12.01 -18.24
C LEU A 119 1.01 12.68 -19.15
N ARG A 120 -0.28 12.42 -18.91
CA ARG A 120 -1.40 13.09 -19.60
C ARG A 120 -1.42 14.59 -19.33
N GLN A 121 -1.27 15.00 -18.07
CA GLN A 121 -1.21 16.42 -17.69
C GLN A 121 -0.04 17.15 -18.35
N ARG A 122 1.09 16.48 -18.55
CA ARG A 122 2.26 17.05 -19.22
C ARG A 122 2.18 17.00 -20.75
N LYS A 123 1.10 16.47 -21.33
CA LYS A 123 0.93 16.27 -22.78
C LYS A 123 2.07 15.47 -23.44
N ILE A 124 2.81 14.70 -22.65
CA ILE A 124 3.90 13.82 -23.14
C ILE A 124 3.30 12.60 -23.84
N TRP A 125 2.13 12.18 -23.39
CA TRP A 125 1.44 11.01 -23.87
C TRP A 125 -0.07 11.25 -23.89
N ASN A 126 -0.70 10.98 -25.03
CA ASN A 126 -2.14 11.02 -25.20
C ASN A 126 -2.64 9.58 -25.42
N ASP A 127 -3.78 9.23 -24.81
CA ASP A 127 -4.50 7.99 -25.12
C ASP A 127 -5.13 8.14 -26.52
N SER A 128 -4.32 7.97 -27.56
CA SER A 128 -4.79 7.74 -28.93
C SER A 128 -5.09 6.26 -29.14
#